data_AF-A0A9D0ZS18-F1
#
_entry.id   AF-A0A9D0ZS18-F1
#
_cell.length_a   1.000
_cell.length_b   1.000
_cell.length_c   1.000
_cell.angle_alpha   90.00
_cell.angle_beta   90.00
_cell.angle_gamma   90.00
#
_symmetry.space_group_name_H-M   'P 1'
#
loop_
_entity.id
_entity.type
_entity.pdbx_description
1 polymer ?
#
loop_
_entity_poly.entity_id
_entity_poly.type
_entity_poly.pdbx_seq_one_letter_code
_entity_poly.pdbx_strand_id
1 'polypeptide(L)'
;MYTITKYLTLIITMLTGGLTSINTHGLEIPIVKQNSGLYLSTPNRYVYKGINPNNYLKFNNELWRIISFEPDDTIKIIKAENLKNIPFDENNQNNWETSTLNKYLNQNFYLSLPKDIQDQIVNHTWNIGAVYKTQKSGIALKYTVEEEKEQITTSKIGLISMSEYIEAMDNSKTCGNISLIFKNETKCQNYLDKIVKQNNLEAAWTISKDEYSESTVYYIGNTYFPDNMANSNFIAAMPALYLNKNITLIGDGTKQNPYQITKTN
;
A
#
# COMPACT_ATOMS: atom_id res chain seq x y z
N MET A 1 15.37 26.51 -4.79
CA MET A 1 16.81 26.19 -4.65
C MET A 1 17.01 24.81 -4.00
N TYR A 2 16.25 24.45 -2.94
CA TYR A 2 16.32 23.15 -2.24
C TYR A 2 16.04 21.91 -3.12
N THR A 3 15.06 22.00 -4.02
CA THR A 3 14.66 20.87 -4.89
C THR A 3 15.76 20.47 -5.87
N ILE A 4 16.45 21.45 -6.46
CA ILE A 4 17.54 21.21 -7.43
C ILE A 4 18.74 20.56 -6.74
N THR A 5 19.04 20.94 -5.50
CA THR A 5 20.12 20.34 -4.71
C THR A 5 19.83 18.87 -4.39
N LYS A 6 18.58 18.52 -4.01
CA LYS A 6 18.17 17.12 -3.73
C LYS A 6 18.34 16.22 -4.96
N TYR A 7 17.94 16.68 -6.15
CA TYR A 7 18.12 15.95 -7.41
C TYR A 7 19.60 15.78 -7.80
N LEU A 8 20.41 16.84 -7.64
CA LEU A 8 21.82 16.81 -8.01
C LEU A 8 22.62 15.86 -7.10
N THR A 9 22.33 15.87 -5.79
CA THR A 9 22.95 14.94 -4.83
C THR A 9 22.57 13.49 -5.14
N LEU A 10 21.29 13.21 -5.44
CA LEU A 10 20.82 11.86 -5.79
C LEU A 10 21.54 11.29 -7.03
N ILE A 11 21.73 12.11 -8.06
CA ILE A 11 22.42 11.70 -9.30
C ILE A 11 23.90 11.39 -9.03
N ILE A 12 24.57 12.21 -8.21
CA ILE A 12 25.98 12.01 -7.86
C ILE A 12 26.17 10.74 -7.00
N THR A 13 25.28 10.44 -6.05
CA THR A 13 25.34 9.22 -5.24
C THR A 13 25.09 7.95 -6.06
N MET A 14 24.25 8.03 -7.10
CA MET A 14 24.08 6.92 -8.05
C MET A 14 25.32 6.65 -8.91
N LEU A 15 26.16 7.67 -9.15
CA LEU A 15 27.37 7.56 -9.96
C LEU A 15 28.59 7.03 -9.19
N THR A 16 28.59 7.04 -7.85
CA THR A 16 29.79 6.75 -7.02
C THR A 16 29.68 5.53 -6.10
N GLY A 17 28.52 4.88 -5.95
CA GLY A 17 28.38 3.73 -5.05
C GLY A 17 26.96 3.26 -4.74
N GLY A 18 25.93 3.97 -5.21
CA GLY A 18 24.53 3.66 -4.94
C GLY A 18 24.09 4.10 -3.55
N LEU A 19 22.84 4.58 -3.42
CA LEU A 19 22.29 4.92 -2.10
C LEU A 19 22.20 3.66 -1.23
N THR A 20 22.79 3.73 -0.03
CA THR A 20 22.76 2.66 0.97
C THR A 20 21.69 2.89 2.04
N SER A 21 21.20 4.12 2.18
CA SER A 21 20.17 4.51 3.14
C SER A 21 19.42 5.75 2.65
N ILE A 22 18.28 6.03 3.27
CA ILE A 22 17.58 7.32 3.18
C ILE A 22 17.56 8.00 4.54
N ASN A 23 17.57 9.34 4.54
CA ASN A 23 17.23 10.14 5.71
C ASN A 23 15.82 10.69 5.52
N THR A 24 14.87 10.24 6.34
CA THR A 24 13.46 10.64 6.24
C THR A 24 12.83 10.67 7.63
N HIS A 25 12.03 11.71 7.92
CA HIS A 25 11.31 11.84 9.20
C HIS A 25 12.20 11.64 10.45
N GLY A 26 13.44 12.13 10.42
CA GLY A 26 14.40 11.99 11.52
C GLY A 26 15.07 10.62 11.66
N LEU A 27 14.84 9.69 10.72
CA LEU A 27 15.48 8.36 10.69
C LEU A 27 16.39 8.18 9.49
N GLU A 28 17.50 7.48 9.73
CA GLU A 28 18.28 6.83 8.69
C GLU A 28 17.78 5.39 8.49
N ILE A 29 17.27 5.07 7.31
CA ILE A 29 16.72 3.74 6.99
C ILE A 29 17.54 3.11 5.86
N PRO A 30 18.12 1.91 6.06
CA PRO A 30 18.87 1.21 5.02
C PRO A 30 18.03 0.86 3.79
N ILE A 31 18.60 1.03 2.61
CA ILE A 31 18.06 0.56 1.34
C ILE A 31 18.72 -0.78 1.02
N VAL A 32 17.92 -1.78 0.66
CA VAL A 32 18.40 -3.09 0.25
C VAL A 32 18.23 -3.29 -1.26
N LYS A 33 18.98 -4.25 -1.81
CA LYS A 33 18.88 -4.67 -3.23
C LYS A 33 18.38 -6.10 -3.41
N GLN A 34 18.26 -6.83 -2.30
CA GLN A 34 17.82 -8.22 -2.25
C GLN A 34 17.17 -8.51 -0.88
N ASN A 35 16.31 -9.52 -0.82
CA ASN A 35 15.55 -9.93 0.38
C ASN A 35 14.54 -8.88 0.84
N SER A 36 13.97 -9.08 2.03
CA SER A 36 13.00 -8.15 2.62
C SER A 36 13.66 -6.86 3.10
N GLY A 37 13.03 -5.72 2.84
CA GLY A 37 13.52 -4.41 3.29
C GLY A 37 12.97 -3.26 2.45
N LEU A 38 13.59 -2.08 2.58
CA LEU A 38 13.20 -0.88 1.85
C LEU A 38 13.95 -0.79 0.52
N TYR A 39 13.25 -0.49 -0.57
CA TYR A 39 13.80 -0.37 -1.91
C TYR A 39 13.52 1.01 -2.50
N LEU A 40 14.45 1.55 -3.28
CA LEU A 40 14.15 2.63 -4.22
C LEU A 40 13.26 2.08 -5.35
N SER A 41 12.06 2.64 -5.52
CA SER A 41 11.06 2.22 -6.50
C SER A 41 11.11 3.10 -7.75
N THR A 42 10.86 4.39 -7.58
CA THR A 42 10.97 5.44 -8.60
C THR A 42 11.76 6.60 -8.01
N PRO A 43 12.17 7.62 -8.79
CA PRO A 43 12.91 8.75 -8.24
C PRO A 43 12.21 9.36 -7.02
N ASN A 44 12.89 9.34 -5.88
CA ASN A 44 12.41 9.82 -4.58
C ASN A 44 11.21 9.06 -3.97
N ARG A 45 10.86 7.87 -4.46
CA ARG A 45 9.85 7.00 -3.84
C ARG A 45 10.47 5.71 -3.36
N TYR A 46 10.21 5.35 -2.11
CA TYR A 46 10.76 4.16 -1.48
C TYR A 46 9.64 3.24 -0.99
N VAL A 47 9.74 1.94 -1.28
CA VAL A 47 8.69 0.96 -1.01
C VAL A 47 9.27 -0.22 -0.25
N TYR A 48 8.60 -0.66 0.82
CA TYR A 48 8.98 -1.89 1.50
C TYR A 48 8.57 -3.11 0.68
N LYS A 49 9.46 -4.10 0.61
CA LYS A 49 9.26 -5.35 -0.14
C LYS A 49 9.65 -6.58 0.67
N GLY A 50 9.17 -7.74 0.20
CA GLY A 50 9.47 -9.06 0.73
C GLY A 50 8.58 -9.50 1.90
N ILE A 51 8.84 -10.71 2.42
CA ILE A 51 7.97 -11.37 3.41
C ILE A 51 8.11 -10.76 4.81
N ASN A 52 9.32 -10.38 5.22
CA ASN A 52 9.61 -9.92 6.60
C ASN A 52 10.39 -8.59 6.67
N PRO A 53 9.93 -7.50 6.02
CA PRO A 53 10.54 -6.19 6.26
C PRO A 53 10.23 -5.68 7.66
N ASN A 54 11.19 -4.93 8.22
CA ASN A 54 11.04 -4.15 9.45
C ASN A 54 10.34 -2.82 9.14
N ASN A 55 9.03 -2.87 8.94
CA ASN A 55 8.19 -1.73 8.58
C ASN A 55 6.93 -1.63 9.43
N TYR A 56 6.97 -2.11 10.68
CA TYR A 56 5.89 -1.88 11.63
C TYR A 56 5.93 -0.43 12.15
N LEU A 57 4.76 0.16 12.32
CA LEU A 57 4.54 1.50 12.88
C LEU A 57 3.40 1.43 13.89
N LYS A 58 3.50 2.15 15.00
CA LYS A 58 2.40 2.35 15.94
C LYS A 58 1.68 3.66 15.62
N PHE A 59 0.39 3.58 15.29
CA PHE A 59 -0.45 4.72 14.98
C PHE A 59 -1.83 4.55 15.62
N ASN A 60 -2.31 5.57 16.33
CA ASN A 60 -3.54 5.50 17.14
C ASN A 60 -3.57 4.30 18.10
N ASN A 61 -2.45 4.01 18.78
CA ASN A 61 -2.26 2.84 19.64
C ASN A 61 -2.37 1.46 18.97
N GLU A 62 -2.56 1.41 17.66
CA GLU A 62 -2.68 0.19 16.89
C GLU A 62 -1.43 -0.05 16.04
N LEU A 63 -1.26 -1.29 15.59
CA LEU A 63 -0.15 -1.67 14.72
C LEU A 63 -0.51 -1.45 13.24
N TRP A 64 0.40 -0.83 12.52
CA TRP A 64 0.33 -0.54 11.09
C TRP A 64 1.60 -0.99 10.39
N ARG A 65 1.56 -1.09 9.06
CA ARG A 65 2.71 -1.35 8.20
C ARG A 65 2.95 -0.14 7.31
N ILE A 66 4.18 0.33 7.23
CA ILE A 66 4.58 1.33 6.22
C ILE A 66 4.68 0.63 4.88
N ILE A 67 3.96 1.14 3.89
CA ILE A 67 4.04 0.66 2.50
C ILE A 67 5.15 1.42 1.79
N SER A 68 5.11 2.75 1.86
CA SER A 68 6.00 3.61 1.10
C SER A 68 6.27 4.95 1.79
N PHE A 69 7.44 5.50 1.46
CA PHE A 69 7.76 6.91 1.62
C PHE A 69 7.64 7.58 0.25
N GLU A 70 6.77 8.57 0.15
CA GLU A 70 6.39 9.21 -1.11
C GLU A 70 7.27 10.43 -1.44
N PRO A 71 7.33 10.86 -2.72
CA PRO A 71 8.15 12.00 -3.14
C PRO A 71 7.78 13.34 -2.50
N ASP A 72 6.54 13.48 -2.00
CA ASP A 72 6.04 14.67 -1.30
C ASP A 72 6.29 14.64 0.21
N ASP A 73 7.14 13.70 0.65
CA ASP A 73 7.50 13.40 2.03
C ASP A 73 6.30 12.89 2.88
N THR A 74 5.20 12.44 2.28
CA THR A 74 4.15 11.69 3.01
C THR A 74 4.53 10.22 3.18
N ILE A 75 3.91 9.54 4.16
CA ILE A 75 4.12 8.11 4.40
C ILE A 75 2.81 7.37 4.19
N LYS A 76 2.76 6.43 3.24
CA LYS A 76 1.61 5.53 3.08
C LYS A 76 1.72 4.38 4.08
N ILE A 77 0.67 4.16 4.85
CA ILE A 77 0.57 3.05 5.81
C ILE A 77 -0.73 2.26 5.59
N ILE A 78 -0.72 0.99 5.98
CA ILE A 78 -1.89 0.11 6.01
C ILE A 78 -2.05 -0.51 7.41
N LYS A 79 -3.29 -0.64 7.87
CA LYS A 79 -3.60 -1.25 9.15
C LYS A 79 -3.09 -2.70 9.17
N ALA A 80 -2.41 -3.13 10.22
CA ALA A 80 -1.82 -4.48 10.28
C ALA A 80 -2.84 -5.58 10.64
N GLU A 81 -4.07 -5.19 10.98
CA GLU A 81 -5.15 -6.06 11.43
C GLU A 81 -6.46 -5.70 10.72
N ASN A 82 -7.38 -6.67 10.65
CA ASN A 82 -8.70 -6.47 10.08
C ASN A 82 -9.42 -5.34 10.81
N LEU A 83 -9.97 -4.37 10.08
CA LEU A 83 -10.91 -3.44 10.67
C LEU A 83 -12.27 -4.11 10.89
N LYS A 84 -12.78 -4.79 9.86
CA LYS A 84 -14.06 -5.50 9.82
C LYS A 84 -14.20 -6.19 8.47
N ASN A 85 -14.97 -7.29 8.42
CA ASN A 85 -15.48 -7.83 7.17
C ASN A 85 -16.72 -7.04 6.73
N ILE A 86 -16.65 -6.45 5.54
CA ILE A 86 -17.68 -5.56 4.99
C ILE A 86 -17.63 -5.67 3.46
N PRO A 87 -18.78 -5.65 2.77
CA PRO A 87 -18.82 -5.58 1.32
C PRO A 87 -18.01 -4.42 0.80
N PHE A 88 -17.38 -4.60 -0.35
CA PHE A 88 -16.89 -3.46 -1.10
C PHE A 88 -18.06 -2.51 -1.41
N ASP A 89 -19.15 -3.07 -1.95
CA ASP A 89 -20.40 -2.35 -2.20
C ASP A 89 -21.62 -3.27 -2.04
N GLU A 90 -22.60 -2.86 -1.23
CA GLU A 90 -23.81 -3.65 -0.96
C GLU A 90 -24.71 -3.81 -2.19
N ASN A 91 -24.63 -2.90 -3.16
CA ASN A 91 -25.38 -2.98 -4.43
C ASN A 91 -24.61 -3.79 -5.50
N ASN A 92 -23.55 -4.49 -5.09
CA ASN A 92 -22.73 -5.32 -5.95
C ASN A 92 -22.10 -4.56 -7.11
N GLN A 93 -21.66 -3.31 -6.87
CA GLN A 93 -20.95 -2.49 -7.84
C GLN A 93 -19.45 -2.40 -7.51
N ASN A 94 -18.59 -2.43 -8.52
CA ASN A 94 -17.14 -2.34 -8.35
C ASN A 94 -16.59 -0.90 -8.33
N ASN A 95 -17.46 0.11 -8.26
CA ASN A 95 -17.07 1.51 -8.29
C ASN A 95 -16.69 2.02 -6.90
N TRP A 96 -15.39 2.24 -6.67
CA TRP A 96 -14.85 2.73 -5.39
C TRP A 96 -15.53 4.01 -4.88
N GLU A 97 -15.74 5.02 -5.73
CA GLU A 97 -16.18 6.35 -5.28
C GLU A 97 -17.58 6.33 -4.65
N THR A 98 -18.45 5.46 -5.15
CA THR A 98 -19.83 5.32 -4.67
C THR A 98 -20.02 4.18 -3.68
N SER A 99 -18.97 3.37 -3.49
CA SER A 99 -19.01 2.11 -2.75
C SER A 99 -19.40 2.29 -1.28
N THR A 100 -20.09 1.28 -0.72
CA THR A 100 -20.36 1.20 0.73
C THR A 100 -19.07 1.32 1.55
N LEU A 101 -18.00 0.65 1.13
CA LEU A 101 -16.73 0.64 1.86
C LEU A 101 -16.05 2.02 1.87
N ASN A 102 -15.99 2.73 0.74
CA ASN A 102 -15.42 4.08 0.71
C ASN A 102 -16.15 5.03 1.68
N LYS A 103 -17.48 5.00 1.66
CA LYS A 103 -18.33 5.79 2.57
C LYS A 103 -18.03 5.44 4.01
N TYR A 104 -18.01 4.15 4.35
CA TYR A 104 -17.69 3.70 5.70
C TYR A 104 -16.30 4.19 6.16
N LEU A 105 -15.26 4.03 5.33
CA LEU A 105 -13.90 4.43 5.69
C LEU A 105 -13.77 5.95 5.91
N ASN A 106 -14.36 6.76 5.03
CA ASN A 106 -14.18 8.21 5.06
C ASN A 106 -15.24 8.96 5.90
N GLN A 107 -16.44 8.41 6.10
CA GLN A 107 -17.55 9.06 6.82
C GLN A 107 -17.85 8.42 8.18
N ASN A 108 -17.34 7.22 8.48
CA ASN A 108 -17.52 6.58 9.79
C ASN A 108 -16.17 6.34 10.47
N PHE A 109 -15.29 5.54 9.88
CA PHE A 109 -14.01 5.18 10.49
C PHE A 109 -13.14 6.42 10.73
N TYR A 110 -12.87 7.22 9.69
CA TYR A 110 -12.06 8.45 9.83
C TYR A 110 -12.64 9.43 10.86
N LEU A 111 -13.95 9.68 10.83
CA LEU A 111 -14.60 10.63 11.75
C LEU A 111 -14.63 10.11 13.20
N SER A 112 -14.50 8.80 13.42
CA SER A 112 -14.40 8.22 14.76
C SER A 112 -13.02 8.38 15.41
N LEU A 113 -11.98 8.72 14.63
CA LEU A 113 -10.63 8.90 15.15
C LEU A 113 -10.54 10.18 16.00
N PRO A 114 -9.71 10.21 17.06
CA PRO A 114 -9.40 11.43 17.79
C PRO A 114 -8.88 12.55 16.87
N LYS A 115 -9.16 13.81 17.21
CA LYS A 115 -8.85 14.95 16.33
C LYS A 115 -7.36 15.07 16.02
N ASP A 116 -6.50 14.83 17.00
CA ASP A 116 -5.05 14.83 16.86
C ASP A 116 -4.51 13.69 15.98
N ILE A 117 -5.25 12.59 15.87
CA ILE A 117 -4.98 11.51 14.91
C ILE A 117 -5.46 11.91 13.51
N GLN A 118 -6.65 12.51 13.40
CA GLN A 118 -7.17 13.00 12.11
C GLN A 118 -6.25 14.04 11.47
N ASP A 119 -5.64 14.92 12.28
CA ASP A 119 -4.72 15.97 11.81
C ASP A 119 -3.38 15.41 11.29
N GLN A 120 -3.04 14.16 11.65
CA GLN A 120 -1.89 13.45 11.10
C GLN A 120 -2.18 12.85 9.71
N ILE A 121 -3.44 12.70 9.33
CA ILE A 121 -3.85 12.05 8.07
C ILE A 121 -4.11 13.12 7.01
N VAL A 122 -3.48 13.00 5.84
CA VAL A 122 -3.64 13.94 4.71
C VAL A 122 -4.55 13.37 3.62
N ASN A 123 -5.14 14.27 2.82
CA ASN A 123 -5.79 13.84 1.59
C ASN A 123 -4.70 13.41 0.62
N HIS A 124 -4.95 12.34 -0.13
CA HIS A 124 -4.05 11.90 -1.18
C HIS A 124 -4.85 11.43 -2.39
N THR A 125 -4.22 11.43 -3.55
CA THR A 125 -4.76 10.86 -4.79
C THR A 125 -4.69 9.34 -4.72
N TRP A 126 -5.80 8.69 -5.06
CA TRP A 126 -5.92 7.24 -5.16
C TRP A 126 -6.21 6.86 -6.61
N ASN A 127 -5.45 5.90 -7.12
CA ASN A 127 -5.63 5.34 -8.46
C ASN A 127 -6.68 4.22 -8.38
N ILE A 128 -7.80 4.37 -9.09
CA ILE A 128 -9.00 3.52 -8.98
C ILE A 128 -9.48 3.00 -10.35
N GLY A 129 -8.66 3.18 -11.38
CA GLY A 129 -8.90 2.62 -12.71
C GLY A 129 -9.01 1.10 -12.68
N ALA A 130 -9.68 0.57 -13.70
CA ALA A 130 -9.90 -0.85 -13.83
C ALA A 130 -8.63 -1.58 -14.22
N VAL A 131 -8.50 -2.83 -13.77
CA VAL A 131 -7.31 -3.65 -13.99
C VAL A 131 -7.68 -4.95 -14.71
N TYR A 132 -6.89 -5.30 -15.73
CA TYR A 132 -7.15 -6.45 -16.59
C TYR A 132 -6.53 -7.73 -16.01
N LYS A 133 -7.32 -8.80 -15.90
CA LYS A 133 -6.84 -10.16 -15.54
C LYS A 133 -5.76 -10.66 -16.51
N THR A 134 -6.02 -10.49 -17.80
CA THR A 134 -5.08 -10.73 -18.89
C THR A 134 -4.75 -9.37 -19.52
N GLN A 135 -3.70 -8.73 -19.00
CA GLN A 135 -3.25 -7.40 -19.40
C GLN A 135 -3.36 -7.18 -20.92
N LYS A 136 -4.12 -6.15 -21.34
CA LYS A 136 -4.27 -5.73 -22.74
C LYS A 136 -2.96 -5.18 -23.32
N SER A 137 -2.01 -4.84 -22.46
CA SER A 137 -0.89 -3.94 -22.76
C SER A 137 0.51 -4.52 -22.47
N GLY A 138 0.65 -5.72 -21.88
CA GLY A 138 1.94 -6.40 -21.68
C GLY A 138 1.93 -7.37 -20.50
N ILE A 139 3.10 -7.78 -19.98
CA ILE A 139 3.21 -8.70 -18.82
C ILE A 139 3.99 -7.99 -17.69
N ALA A 140 3.88 -6.67 -17.57
CA ALA A 140 4.76 -5.88 -16.69
C ALA A 140 3.95 -5.00 -15.75
N LEU A 141 4.41 -4.87 -14.49
CA LEU A 141 3.81 -4.01 -13.46
C LEU A 141 3.46 -2.61 -13.96
N LYS A 142 4.32 -2.01 -14.79
CA LYS A 142 4.10 -0.66 -15.33
C LYS A 142 2.73 -0.51 -16.01
N TYR A 143 2.21 -1.56 -16.65
CA TYR A 143 0.94 -1.51 -17.34
C TYR A 143 -0.24 -1.47 -16.37
N THR A 144 -0.22 -2.31 -15.34
CA THR A 144 -1.20 -2.26 -14.25
C THR A 144 -1.19 -0.89 -13.56
N VAL A 145 -0.01 -0.29 -13.36
CA VAL A 145 0.09 1.07 -12.79
C VAL A 145 -0.57 2.12 -13.69
N GLU A 146 -0.40 2.04 -15.01
CA GLU A 146 -1.04 3.00 -15.93
C GLU A 146 -2.55 2.78 -16.03
N GLU A 147 -3.01 1.52 -16.06
CA GLU A 147 -4.44 1.15 -16.01
C GLU A 147 -5.13 1.73 -14.76
N GLU A 148 -4.54 1.55 -13.57
CA GLU A 148 -5.08 2.10 -12.33
C GLU A 148 -5.17 3.63 -12.33
N LYS A 149 -4.28 4.33 -13.07
CA LYS A 149 -4.25 5.80 -13.16
C LYS A 149 -5.28 6.39 -14.12
N GLU A 150 -5.95 5.59 -14.94
CA GLU A 150 -6.97 6.08 -15.89
C GLU A 150 -8.15 6.74 -15.16
N GLN A 151 -8.41 6.34 -13.92
CA GLN A 151 -9.36 6.99 -13.03
C GLN A 151 -8.70 7.27 -11.68
N ILE A 152 -8.86 8.48 -11.17
CA ILE A 152 -8.32 8.89 -9.87
C ILE A 152 -9.41 9.51 -9.00
N THR A 153 -9.24 9.42 -7.69
CA THR A 153 -10.07 10.16 -6.72
C THR A 153 -9.20 10.71 -5.59
N THR A 154 -9.73 11.64 -4.80
CA THR A 154 -9.02 12.21 -3.64
C THR A 154 -9.78 11.92 -2.37
N SER A 155 -9.12 11.28 -1.39
CA SER A 155 -9.73 10.98 -0.09
C SER A 155 -8.66 10.80 1.00
N LYS A 156 -9.08 10.75 2.27
CA LYS A 156 -8.19 10.51 3.42
C LYS A 156 -7.81 9.04 3.53
N ILE A 157 -8.79 8.17 3.38
CA ILE A 157 -8.66 6.73 3.60
C ILE A 157 -9.03 5.98 2.32
N GLY A 158 -8.17 5.07 1.91
CA GLY A 158 -8.37 4.16 0.79
C GLY A 158 -8.02 2.72 1.15
N LEU A 159 -7.74 1.95 0.11
CA LEU A 159 -7.18 0.59 0.20
C LEU A 159 -5.90 0.55 -0.65
N ILE A 160 -5.06 -0.46 -0.43
CA ILE A 160 -3.97 -0.71 -1.36
C ILE A 160 -4.52 -1.12 -2.73
N SER A 161 -3.75 -0.86 -3.79
CA SER A 161 -4.04 -1.37 -5.12
C SER A 161 -3.32 -2.69 -5.42
N MET A 162 -3.73 -3.36 -6.49
CA MET A 162 -3.05 -4.54 -6.99
C MET A 162 -1.62 -4.23 -7.42
N SER A 163 -1.37 -3.06 -8.03
CA SER A 163 0.00 -2.67 -8.39
C SER A 163 0.90 -2.51 -7.16
N GLU A 164 0.38 -1.96 -6.06
CA GLU A 164 1.13 -1.84 -4.80
C GLU A 164 1.41 -3.21 -4.16
N TYR A 165 0.45 -4.13 -4.22
CA TYR A 165 0.65 -5.50 -3.76
C TYR A 165 1.74 -6.22 -4.56
N ILE A 166 1.73 -6.09 -5.89
CA ILE A 166 2.77 -6.64 -6.78
C ILE A 166 4.13 -5.98 -6.51
N GLU A 167 4.14 -4.67 -6.30
CA GLU A 167 5.37 -3.91 -6.06
C GLU A 167 6.07 -4.32 -4.77
N ALA A 168 5.30 -4.71 -3.74
CA ALA A 168 5.80 -5.24 -2.48
C ALA A 168 6.48 -6.62 -2.59
N MET A 169 6.45 -7.26 -3.77
CA MET A 169 7.21 -8.49 -4.03
C MET A 169 8.71 -8.21 -4.21
N ASP A 170 9.57 -9.05 -3.62
CA ASP A 170 11.03 -8.97 -3.81
C ASP A 170 11.54 -9.81 -5.00
N ASN A 171 10.70 -10.68 -5.58
CA ASN A 171 11.00 -11.47 -6.78
C ASN A 171 10.13 -11.08 -7.98
N SER A 172 10.49 -9.98 -8.65
CA SER A 172 9.76 -9.49 -9.82
C SER A 172 9.76 -10.44 -11.02
N LYS A 173 10.75 -11.35 -11.13
CA LYS A 173 10.78 -12.36 -12.20
C LYS A 173 9.65 -13.39 -12.05
N THR A 174 9.29 -13.72 -10.81
CA THR A 174 8.29 -14.75 -10.50
C THR A 174 6.91 -14.16 -10.18
N CYS A 175 6.88 -12.92 -9.70
CA CYS A 175 5.68 -12.29 -9.13
C CYS A 175 5.46 -10.84 -9.61
N GLY A 176 6.15 -10.40 -10.68
CA GLY A 176 6.18 -8.98 -11.09
C GLY A 176 4.97 -8.48 -11.88
N ASN A 177 3.90 -9.26 -11.95
CA ASN A 177 2.61 -8.85 -12.49
C ASN A 177 1.51 -9.80 -11.99
N ILE A 178 0.27 -9.41 -12.24
CA ILE A 178 -0.96 -10.11 -11.89
C ILE A 178 -0.96 -11.58 -12.37
N SER A 179 -0.71 -11.81 -13.67
CA SER A 179 -0.69 -13.16 -14.25
C SER A 179 0.37 -14.06 -13.62
N LEU A 180 1.55 -13.51 -13.33
CA LEU A 180 2.64 -14.22 -12.67
C LEU A 180 2.33 -14.55 -11.21
N ILE A 181 1.67 -13.65 -10.48
CA ILE A 181 1.18 -13.93 -9.13
C ILE A 181 0.22 -15.12 -9.15
N PHE A 182 -0.73 -15.13 -10.09
CA PHE A 182 -1.71 -16.23 -10.19
C PHE A 182 -1.06 -17.55 -10.56
N LYS A 183 -0.10 -17.52 -11.50
CA LYS A 183 0.64 -18.70 -11.90
C LYS A 183 1.51 -19.28 -10.77
N ASN A 184 1.97 -18.43 -9.85
CA ASN A 184 2.93 -18.79 -8.81
C ASN A 184 2.39 -18.49 -7.40
N GLU A 185 1.09 -18.67 -7.16
CA GLU A 185 0.41 -18.27 -5.90
C GLU A 185 1.12 -18.79 -4.64
N THR A 186 1.66 -20.01 -4.66
CA THR A 186 2.33 -20.62 -3.50
C THR A 186 3.71 -20.02 -3.23
N LYS A 187 4.30 -19.34 -4.21
CA LYS A 187 5.62 -18.71 -4.15
C LYS A 187 5.55 -17.19 -3.97
N CYS A 188 4.48 -16.57 -4.45
CA CYS A 188 4.30 -15.12 -4.39
C CYS A 188 3.72 -14.72 -3.05
N GLN A 189 4.61 -14.34 -2.13
CA GLN A 189 4.26 -13.89 -0.78
C GLN A 189 5.07 -12.64 -0.44
N ASN A 190 4.44 -11.73 0.28
CA ASN A 190 5.07 -10.56 0.87
C ASN A 190 4.44 -10.28 2.25
N TYR A 191 4.69 -9.12 2.83
CA TYR A 191 4.16 -8.79 4.14
C TYR A 191 2.67 -8.44 4.15
N LEU A 192 2.09 -8.03 3.02
CA LEU A 192 0.69 -7.62 2.90
C LEU A 192 -0.25 -8.83 2.91
N ASP A 193 0.08 -9.94 2.24
CA ASP A 193 -0.74 -11.16 2.35
C ASP A 193 -0.47 -11.91 3.66
N LYS A 194 0.72 -11.75 4.25
CA LYS A 194 1.05 -12.33 5.56
C LYS A 194 0.15 -11.77 6.67
N ILE A 195 -0.11 -10.46 6.70
CA ILE A 195 -1.01 -9.85 7.69
C ILE A 195 -2.47 -10.29 7.48
N VAL A 196 -2.87 -10.62 6.26
CA VAL A 196 -4.19 -11.23 5.97
C VAL A 196 -4.23 -12.65 6.55
N LYS A 197 -3.27 -13.50 6.18
CA LYS A 197 -3.20 -14.93 6.58
C LYS A 197 -3.07 -15.15 8.09
N GLN A 198 -2.29 -14.31 8.78
CA GLN A 198 -2.02 -14.50 10.22
C GLN A 198 -3.22 -14.20 11.12
N ASN A 199 -4.22 -13.48 10.62
CA ASN A 199 -5.39 -13.06 11.40
C ASN A 199 -6.63 -13.94 11.14
N ASN A 200 -6.43 -15.18 10.63
CA ASN A 200 -7.50 -16.06 10.14
C ASN A 200 -8.42 -15.37 9.10
N LEU A 201 -7.90 -14.39 8.36
CA LEU A 201 -8.63 -13.77 7.26
C LEU A 201 -8.31 -14.56 5.99
N GLU A 202 -9.35 -14.85 5.23
CA GLU A 202 -9.18 -15.48 3.91
C GLU A 202 -8.69 -14.44 2.89
N ALA A 203 -9.09 -13.18 3.04
CA ALA A 203 -8.89 -12.15 2.02
C ALA A 203 -9.05 -10.72 2.57
N ALA A 204 -8.44 -9.74 1.91
CA ALA A 204 -8.65 -8.30 2.12
C ALA A 204 -8.83 -7.56 0.79
N TRP A 205 -9.83 -6.68 0.73
CA TRP A 205 -10.15 -5.91 -0.46
C TRP A 205 -8.98 -5.03 -0.91
N THR A 206 -8.80 -4.92 -2.22
CA THR A 206 -8.02 -3.84 -2.83
C THR A 206 -8.95 -2.75 -3.35
N ILE A 207 -8.38 -1.61 -3.73
CA ILE A 207 -9.11 -0.56 -4.43
C ILE A 207 -9.32 -0.86 -5.92
N SER A 208 -8.58 -1.83 -6.47
CA SER A 208 -8.55 -2.13 -7.90
C SER A 208 -9.79 -2.94 -8.30
N LYS A 209 -10.53 -2.44 -9.28
CA LYS A 209 -11.70 -3.13 -9.86
C LYS A 209 -11.33 -3.98 -11.07
N ASP A 210 -12.09 -5.04 -11.32
CA ASP A 210 -11.94 -5.85 -12.53
C ASP A 210 -12.58 -5.14 -13.74
N GLU A 211 -11.82 -4.98 -14.82
CA GLU A 211 -12.33 -4.38 -16.07
C GLU A 211 -13.43 -5.23 -16.71
N TYR A 212 -13.38 -6.56 -16.56
CA TYR A 212 -14.31 -7.45 -17.27
C TYR A 212 -15.67 -7.61 -16.58
N SER A 213 -15.89 -6.94 -15.45
CA SER A 213 -17.11 -7.12 -14.66
C SER A 213 -17.38 -5.91 -13.77
N GLU A 214 -18.57 -5.35 -13.89
CA GLU A 214 -19.06 -4.23 -13.08
C GLU A 214 -19.31 -4.59 -11.61
N SER A 215 -19.21 -5.88 -11.26
CA SER A 215 -19.56 -6.41 -9.95
C SER A 215 -18.41 -7.11 -9.23
N THR A 216 -17.20 -7.17 -9.80
CA THR A 216 -16.07 -7.84 -9.17
C THR A 216 -14.92 -6.88 -8.86
N VAL A 217 -14.28 -7.14 -7.72
CA VAL A 217 -13.18 -6.33 -7.18
C VAL A 217 -12.05 -7.27 -6.79
N TYR A 218 -10.81 -6.85 -7.03
CA TYR A 218 -9.65 -7.64 -6.63
C TYR A 218 -9.43 -7.60 -5.12
N TYR A 219 -8.86 -8.67 -4.58
CA TYR A 219 -8.46 -8.79 -3.20
C TYR A 219 -7.13 -9.55 -3.09
N ILE A 220 -6.48 -9.43 -1.93
CA ILE A 220 -5.25 -10.16 -1.60
C ILE A 220 -5.51 -11.13 -0.45
N GLY A 221 -4.78 -12.26 -0.38
CA GLY A 221 -4.97 -13.23 0.70
C GLY A 221 -4.68 -14.67 0.31
N ASN A 222 -5.46 -15.60 0.87
CA ASN A 222 -5.31 -17.05 0.72
C ASN A 222 -6.40 -17.64 -0.16
N THR A 223 -6.41 -17.29 -1.45
CA THR A 223 -7.43 -17.78 -2.38
C THR A 223 -6.85 -18.06 -3.76
N TYR A 224 -7.48 -19.01 -4.44
CA TYR A 224 -7.18 -19.38 -5.82
C TYR A 224 -7.64 -18.33 -6.84
N PHE A 225 -8.61 -17.49 -6.46
CA PHE A 225 -9.19 -16.46 -7.32
C PHE A 225 -8.93 -15.09 -6.69
N PRO A 226 -8.34 -14.14 -7.43
CA PRO A 226 -7.88 -12.86 -6.90
C PRO A 226 -8.99 -11.81 -6.84
N ASP A 227 -10.23 -12.18 -7.13
CA ASP A 227 -11.37 -11.28 -7.21
C ASP A 227 -12.65 -11.95 -6.71
N ASN A 228 -13.57 -11.14 -6.18
CA ASN A 228 -14.86 -11.61 -5.67
C ASN A 228 -15.96 -10.60 -6.01
N MET A 229 -17.20 -11.04 -5.88
CA MET A 229 -18.37 -10.17 -5.97
C MET A 229 -18.29 -9.05 -4.93
N ALA A 230 -18.52 -7.81 -5.35
CA ALA A 230 -18.39 -6.61 -4.54
C ALA A 230 -19.30 -6.63 -3.30
N ASN A 231 -20.41 -7.38 -3.35
CA ASN A 231 -21.32 -7.55 -2.22
C ASN A 231 -20.91 -8.61 -1.18
N SER A 232 -19.72 -9.24 -1.33
CA SER A 232 -19.25 -10.29 -0.42
C SER A 232 -18.98 -9.75 1.00
N ASN A 233 -19.56 -10.41 2.00
CA ASN A 233 -19.38 -10.08 3.42
C ASN A 233 -18.21 -10.83 4.09
N PHE A 234 -17.39 -11.57 3.33
CA PHE A 234 -16.32 -12.41 3.87
C PHE A 234 -14.92 -11.78 3.75
N ILE A 235 -14.82 -10.65 3.06
CA ILE A 235 -13.54 -10.03 2.76
C ILE A 235 -13.28 -8.88 3.73
N ALA A 236 -12.05 -8.83 4.26
CA ALA A 236 -11.63 -7.84 5.23
C ALA A 236 -11.45 -6.45 4.60
N ALA A 237 -11.82 -5.42 5.35
CA ALA A 237 -11.37 -4.05 5.10
C ALA A 237 -10.06 -3.80 5.86
N MET A 238 -9.01 -3.45 5.11
CA MET A 238 -7.71 -3.04 5.64
C MET A 238 -7.41 -1.61 5.19
N PRO A 239 -7.78 -0.60 5.99
CA PRO A 239 -7.60 0.79 5.61
C PRO A 239 -6.14 1.11 5.32
N ALA A 240 -5.91 1.80 4.21
CA ALA A 240 -4.66 2.47 3.90
C ALA A 240 -4.85 3.98 3.97
N LEU A 241 -3.82 4.71 4.41
CA LEU A 241 -3.86 6.17 4.54
C LEU A 241 -2.46 6.77 4.41
N TYR A 242 -2.41 8.09 4.25
CA TYR A 242 -1.17 8.85 4.16
C TYR A 242 -1.00 9.72 5.40
N LEU A 243 0.15 9.58 6.07
CA LEU A 243 0.57 10.45 7.15
C LEU A 243 1.22 11.72 6.59
N ASN A 244 1.00 12.84 7.26
CA ASN A 244 1.63 14.11 6.90
C ASN A 244 3.15 14.07 7.11
N LYS A 245 3.87 14.97 6.43
CA LYS A 245 5.34 15.09 6.53
C LYS A 245 5.87 15.68 7.85
N ASN A 246 4.99 16.27 8.66
CA ASN A 246 5.36 16.98 9.89
C ASN A 246 5.37 16.01 11.09
N ILE A 247 5.96 14.84 10.89
CA ILE A 247 6.14 13.83 11.93
C ILE A 247 7.61 13.41 12.01
N THR A 248 8.02 12.97 13.18
CA THR A 248 9.31 12.31 13.38
C THR A 248 9.05 10.85 13.75
N LEU A 249 9.88 9.95 13.23
CA LEU A 249 9.83 8.54 13.56
C LEU A 249 11.01 8.18 14.48
N ILE A 250 10.76 7.31 15.45
CA ILE A 250 11.79 6.67 16.28
C ILE A 250 11.55 5.16 16.32
N GLY A 251 12.58 4.36 16.60
CA GLY A 251 12.51 2.89 16.61
C GLY A 251 13.17 2.23 15.41
N ASP A 252 13.06 0.91 15.28
CA ASP A 252 13.72 0.12 14.23
C ASP A 252 12.76 -0.56 13.24
N GLY A 253 11.45 -0.41 13.46
CA GLY A 253 10.41 -0.95 12.57
C GLY A 253 10.17 -2.45 12.72
N THR A 254 10.84 -3.13 13.66
CA THR A 254 10.53 -4.53 14.00
C THR A 254 9.18 -4.63 14.68
N LYS A 255 8.60 -5.85 14.79
CA LYS A 255 7.31 -6.02 15.48
C LYS A 255 7.43 -5.71 16.98
N GLN A 256 8.59 -5.98 17.56
CA GLN A 256 8.91 -5.78 18.97
C GLN A 256 9.20 -4.31 19.28
N ASN A 257 9.79 -3.59 18.33
CA ASN A 257 10.12 -2.18 18.44
C ASN A 257 9.64 -1.41 17.18
N PRO A 258 8.30 -1.33 16.98
CA PRO A 258 7.74 -0.66 15.82
C PRO A 258 8.14 0.81 15.82
N TYR A 259 8.18 1.41 14.63
CA TYR A 259 8.34 2.86 14.55
C TYR A 259 7.25 3.56 15.36
N GLN A 260 7.60 4.62 16.07
CA GLN A 260 6.68 5.45 16.83
C GLN A 260 6.68 6.86 16.26
N ILE A 261 5.49 7.45 16.17
CA ILE A 261 5.34 8.84 15.75
C ILE A 261 5.53 9.74 16.96
N THR A 262 6.49 10.64 16.87
CA THR A 262 6.67 11.75 17.80
C THR A 262 6.34 13.06 17.07
N LYS A 263 5.57 13.94 17.73
CA LYS A 263 5.32 15.27 17.19
C LYS A 263 6.63 16.06 17.15
N THR A 264 6.91 16.69 16.02
CA THR A 264 7.86 17.79 15.95
C THR A 264 7.20 19.00 16.61
N ASN A 265 7.88 19.58 17.61
CA ASN A 265 7.50 20.88 18.19
C ASN A 265 7.56 21.99 17.14
#